data_AF-A0AB74LYJ5-F1
#
_entry.id   AF-A0AB74LYJ5-F1
#
_cell.length_a   1.000
_cell.length_b   1.000
_cell.length_c   1.000
_cell.angle_alpha   90.00
_cell.angle_beta   90.00
_cell.angle_gamma   90.00
#
_symmetry.space_group_name_H-M   'P 1'
#
loop_
_entity.id
_entity.type
_entity.pdbx_description
1 polymer ?
#
loop_
_entity_poly.entity_id
_entity_poly.type
_entity_poly.pdbx_seq_one_letter_code
_entity_poly.pdbx_strand_id
1 'polypeptide(L)' 'MAPTDSETVPCACPDCVCEVAPGHGIARAGKTFCCEDCAAGHPDHAGCGHSGCACHG' A
#
# COMPACT_ATOMS: atom_id res chain seq x y z
N MET A 1 15.68 25.61 -1.81
CA MET A 1 15.89 24.21 -1.39
C MET A 1 14.77 23.42 -2.05
N ALA A 2 15.07 22.58 -3.04
CA ALA A 2 14.07 21.74 -3.68
C ALA A 2 13.89 20.48 -2.81
N PRO A 3 12.72 20.21 -2.21
CA PRO A 3 12.46 18.91 -1.64
C PRO A 3 12.22 17.94 -2.81
N THR A 4 13.30 17.39 -3.35
CA THR A 4 13.24 16.21 -4.21
C THR A 4 13.30 14.99 -3.31
N ASP A 5 12.21 14.72 -2.60
CA ASP A 5 11.98 13.42 -2.02
C ASP A 5 10.50 13.12 -2.29
N SER A 6 10.26 12.31 -3.31
CA SER A 6 8.96 11.65 -3.46
C SER A 6 8.82 10.77 -2.22
N GLU A 7 8.22 11.30 -1.16
CA GLU A 7 8.03 10.60 0.12
C GLU A 7 6.96 9.51 0.01
N THR A 8 6.96 8.72 -1.07
CA THR A 8 6.10 7.56 -1.20
C THR A 8 6.57 6.47 -0.25
N VAL A 9 5.67 6.00 0.61
CA VAL A 9 5.93 4.89 1.54
C VAL A 9 5.47 3.59 0.90
N PRO A 10 6.24 2.50 1.03
CA PRO A 10 5.79 1.20 0.54
C PRO A 10 4.55 0.75 1.30
N CYS A 11 3.65 0.04 0.61
CA CYS A 11 2.51 -0.61 1.23
C CYS A 11 3.00 -1.56 2.32
N ALA A 12 2.35 -1.53 3.48
CA ALA A 12 2.73 -2.36 4.62
C ALA A 12 2.33 -3.84 4.48
N CYS A 13 1.67 -4.22 3.38
CA CYS A 13 1.35 -5.60 3.05
C CYS A 13 2.64 -6.33 2.61
N PRO A 14 2.95 -7.53 3.14
CA PRO A 14 4.25 -8.19 2.96
C PRO A 14 4.58 -8.50 1.49
N ASP A 15 3.57 -8.90 0.71
CA ASP A 15 3.72 -9.26 -0.70
C ASP A 15 3.32 -8.12 -1.66
N CYS A 16 3.08 -6.91 -1.14
CA CYS A 16 2.66 -5.78 -1.95
C CYS A 16 3.85 -4.89 -2.30
N VAL A 17 4.05 -4.68 -3.60
CA VAL A 17 5.12 -3.83 -4.14
C VAL A 17 4.66 -2.40 -4.43
N CYS A 18 3.44 -2.05 -4.03
CA CYS A 18 2.88 -0.72 -4.30
C CYS A 18 3.52 0.34 -3.42
N GLU A 19 3.82 1.49 -4.02
CA GLU A 19 4.24 2.70 -3.33
C GLU A 19 3.04 3.63 -3.12
N VAL A 20 2.96 4.24 -1.95
CA VAL A 20 1.79 4.99 -1.50
C VAL A 20 2.22 6.37 -1.06
N ALA A 21 1.63 7.42 -1.63
CA ALA A 21 1.93 8.78 -1.21
C ALA A 21 1.51 9.03 0.26
N PRO A 22 2.28 9.82 1.01
CA PRO A 22 1.99 10.09 2.41
C PRO A 22 0.71 10.92 2.47
N GLY A 23 -0.31 10.41 3.18
CA GLY A 23 -1.64 11.01 3.25
C GLY A 23 -2.61 10.61 2.12
N HIS A 24 -2.15 9.87 1.10
CA HIS A 24 -3.02 9.26 0.08
C HIS A 24 -3.30 7.78 0.35
N GLY A 25 -2.55 7.16 1.25
CA GLY A 25 -2.73 5.78 1.69
C GLY A 25 -3.69 5.60 2.84
N ILE A 26 -4.16 4.37 3.01
CA ILE A 26 -5.00 3.99 4.13
C ILE A 26 -4.11 3.70 5.33
N ALA A 27 -4.19 4.54 6.36
CA ALA A 27 -3.47 4.35 7.60
C ALA A 27 -4.29 3.46 8.56
N ARG A 28 -3.79 2.26 8.88
CA ARG A 28 -4.43 1.31 9.81
C ARG A 28 -3.39 0.71 10.74
N ALA A 29 -3.66 0.71 12.04
CA ALA A 29 -2.72 0.19 13.06
C ALA A 29 -1.29 0.75 12.96
N GLY A 30 -1.14 2.03 12.57
CA GLY A 30 0.17 2.69 12.39
C GLY A 30 0.93 2.28 11.13
N LYS A 31 0.29 1.58 10.20
CA LYS A 31 0.83 1.15 8.91
C LYS A 31 0.06 1.79 7.77
N THR A 32 0.72 2.06 6.65
CA THR A 32 0.11 2.64 5.45
C THR A 32 -0.09 1.56 4.39
N PHE A 33 -1.28 1.50 3.80
CA PHE A 33 -1.65 0.54 2.78
C PHE A 33 -2.12 1.24 1.50
N CYS A 34 -1.96 0.58 0.36
CA CYS A 34 -2.34 1.12 -0.94
C CYS A 34 -3.87 1.07 -1.19
N CYS A 35 -4.58 0.15 -0.55
CA CYS A 35 -6.03 -0.05 -0.68
C CYS A 35 -6.62 -0.69 0.59
N GLU A 36 -7.95 -0.75 0.68
CA GLU A 36 -8.66 -1.33 1.83
C GLU A 36 -8.41 -2.83 1.95
N ASP A 37 -8.29 -3.56 0.84
CA ASP A 37 -7.98 -5.00 0.84
C ASP A 37 -6.63 -5.30 1.49
N CYS A 38 -5.59 -4.55 1.13
CA CYS A 38 -4.28 -4.68 1.79
C CYS A 38 -4.36 -4.33 3.28
N ALA A 39 -5.15 -3.31 3.64
CA ALA A 39 -5.34 -2.92 5.04
C ALA A 39 -6.20 -3.92 5.83
N ALA A 40 -7.04 -4.70 5.16
CA ALA A 40 -7.85 -5.78 5.72
C ALA A 40 -7.10 -7.13 5.71
N GLY A 41 -5.97 -7.22 5.00
CA GLY A 41 -5.20 -8.45 4.87
C GLY A 41 -5.78 -9.44 3.87
N HIS A 42 -6.42 -8.95 2.79
CA HIS A 42 -6.96 -9.76 1.70
C HIS A 42 -7.88 -10.91 2.16
N PRO A 43 -9.02 -10.61 2.82
CA PRO A 43 -9.92 -11.64 3.35
C PRO A 43 -10.45 -12.61 2.28
N ASP A 44 -10.62 -12.12 1.05
CA ASP A 44 -11.08 -12.89 -0.11
C ASP A 44 -9.92 -13.37 -1.01
N HIS A 45 -8.66 -13.19 -0.57
CA HIS A 45 -7.45 -13.40 -1.38
C HIS A 45 -7.42 -12.62 -2.70
N ALA A 46 -8.28 -11.59 -2.84
CA ALA A 46 -8.31 -10.72 -4.00
C ALA A 46 -7.20 -9.66 -3.85
N GLY A 47 -6.24 -9.62 -4.77
CA GLY A 47 -5.15 -8.64 -4.70
C GLY A 47 -5.61 -7.19 -4.83
N CYS A 48 -4.69 -6.24 -4.62
CA CYS A 48 -5.01 -4.81 -4.59
C CYS A 48 -5.46 -4.20 -5.94
N GLY A 49 -5.55 -5.00 -7.00
CA GLY A 49 -5.98 -4.57 -8.33
C GLY A 49 -5.01 -3.63 -9.05
N HIS A 50 -3.84 -3.34 -8.46
CA HIS A 50 -2.81 -2.53 -9.09
C HIS A 50 -2.05 -3.33 -10.15
N SER A 51 -1.82 -2.70 -11.30
CA SER A 51 -1.13 -3.33 -12.41
C SER A 51 0.29 -3.74 -12.01
N GLY A 52 0.60 -5.04 -12.13
CA GLY A 52 1.89 -5.60 -11.74
C GLY A 52 2.05 -5.92 -10.25
N CYS A 53 1.01 -5.75 -9.43
CA CYS A 53 1.02 -6.18 -8.04
C CYS A 53 0.20 -7.46 -7.86
N ALA A 54 0.82 -8.49 -7.27
CA ALA A 54 0.23 -9.79 -7.03
C ALA A 54 0.16 -10.13 -5.52
N CYS A 55 -0.15 -9.12 -4.69
CA CYS A 55 -0.37 -9.35 -3.27
C CYS A 55 -1.69 -10.08 -3.03
N HIS A 56 -1.73 -11.00 -2.07
CA HIS A 56 -2.93 -11.81 -1.76
C HIS A 56 -3.14 -12.02 -0.25
N GLY A 57 -2.43 -11.27 0.59
CA GLY A 57 -2.44 -11.39 2.06
C GLY A 57 -1.06 -11.65 2.60
#